data_AF-A0A960QHX9-F1
#
_entry.id   AF-A0A960QHX9-F1
#
_cell.length_a   1.000
_cell.length_b   1.000
_cell.length_c   1.000
_cell.angle_alpha   90.00
_cell.angle_beta   90.00
_cell.angle_gamma   90.00
#
_symmetry.space_group_name_H-M   'P 1'
#
loop_
_entity.id
_entity.type
_entity.pdbx_description
1 polymer ?
#
loop_
_entity_poly.entity_id
_entity_poly.type
_entity_poly.pdbx_seq_one_letter_code
_entity_poly.pdbx_strand_id
1 'polypeptide(L)'
;MPPLFHLPLKLIAGLALAMAALVGPSQAEDTTGASSASSAYSRMVLMKGAWLFDRNCAFCHEKDGRGSVGPNLTDWYFIHGSTKDNLHEVIQNGVPEKGMPTWKSILKPTDLRLIEQYVWSIRGKDLKGKPPEGEHKPDEKAATEVAG
;
A
#
# COMPACT_ATOMS: atom_id res chain seq x y z
N MET A 1 -42.63 57.53 -5.62
CA MET A 1 -42.64 56.07 -5.83
C MET A 1 -41.39 55.48 -5.17
N PRO A 2 -41.41 54.35 -4.44
CA PRO A 2 -42.49 53.65 -3.74
C PRO A 2 -42.26 53.57 -2.19
N PRO A 3 -43.25 53.10 -1.41
CA PRO A 3 -43.21 53.00 0.05
C PRO A 3 -42.94 51.56 0.52
N LEU A 4 -42.21 51.31 1.61
CA LEU A 4 -42.24 49.99 2.27
C LEU A 4 -42.02 50.07 3.80
N PHE A 5 -43.13 49.88 4.51
CA PHE A 5 -43.32 49.14 5.76
C PHE A 5 -42.45 49.46 6.99
N HIS A 6 -43.04 50.25 7.90
CA HIS A 6 -42.68 50.28 9.31
C HIS A 6 -43.34 49.06 10.01
N LEU A 7 -42.53 48.17 10.58
CA LEU A 7 -43.01 47.10 11.46
C LEU A 7 -42.89 47.55 12.93
N PRO A 8 -43.92 47.37 13.78
CA PRO A 8 -43.85 47.78 15.17
C PRO A 8 -43.12 46.76 16.05
N LEU A 9 -42.11 47.28 16.75
CA LEU A 9 -41.42 46.70 17.90
C LEU A 9 -42.42 46.40 19.03
N LYS A 10 -42.72 45.12 19.26
CA LYS A 10 -43.39 44.67 20.50
C LYS A 10 -42.44 43.78 21.28
N LEU A 11 -41.99 44.35 22.40
CA LEU A 11 -41.39 43.66 23.54
C LEU A 11 -42.33 42.56 24.04
N ILE A 12 -41.83 41.33 24.14
CA ILE A 12 -42.33 40.34 25.11
C ILE A 12 -41.09 39.78 25.80
N ALA A 13 -40.84 40.29 27.00
CA ALA A 13 -40.00 39.66 27.98
C ALA A 13 -40.78 38.48 28.59
N GLY A 14 -40.12 37.34 28.81
CA GLY A 14 -40.60 36.39 29.81
C GLY A 14 -40.23 34.92 29.60
N LEU A 15 -39.29 34.50 30.44
CA LEU A 15 -39.21 33.19 31.11
C LEU A 15 -38.45 32.05 30.41
N ALA A 16 -37.32 31.74 31.06
CA ALA A 16 -36.47 30.58 30.90
C ALA A 16 -37.18 29.26 31.28
N LEU A 17 -36.82 28.18 30.60
CA LEU A 17 -36.20 26.96 31.15
C LEU A 17 -36.52 25.74 30.25
N ALA A 18 -35.54 25.30 29.45
CA ALA A 18 -35.37 23.90 29.04
C ALA A 18 -33.94 23.72 28.48
N MET A 19 -33.01 23.37 29.36
CA MET A 19 -31.77 22.71 28.96
C MET A 19 -32.10 21.25 28.71
N ALA A 20 -31.96 20.75 27.47
CA ALA A 20 -31.55 19.38 27.17
C ALA A 20 -31.45 19.12 25.66
N ALA A 21 -30.21 18.89 25.22
CA ALA A 21 -29.81 17.92 24.21
C ALA A 21 -30.38 18.03 22.79
N LEU A 22 -29.66 18.75 21.90
CA LEU A 22 -29.33 18.29 20.54
C LEU A 22 -27.94 18.81 20.06
N VAL A 23 -27.02 19.11 20.98
CA VAL A 23 -25.59 19.10 20.61
C VAL A 23 -25.23 17.64 20.47
N GLY A 24 -25.38 17.11 19.25
CA GLY A 24 -24.79 15.84 18.86
C GLY A 24 -23.30 15.87 19.19
N PRO A 25 -22.67 14.70 19.40
CA PRO A 25 -21.27 14.64 19.75
C PRO A 25 -20.49 15.47 18.74
N SER A 26 -19.82 16.47 19.32
CA SER A 26 -18.53 16.99 18.90
C SER A 26 -17.93 16.10 17.83
N GLN A 27 -17.61 16.72 16.68
CA GLN A 27 -16.66 16.16 15.73
C GLN A 27 -15.61 15.41 16.54
N ALA A 28 -15.57 14.08 16.38
CA ALA A 28 -14.35 13.37 16.68
C ALA A 28 -13.32 14.09 15.82
N GLU A 29 -12.41 14.82 16.48
CA GLU A 29 -11.17 15.23 15.88
C GLU A 29 -10.48 13.97 15.38
N ASP A 30 -10.81 13.64 14.15
CA ASP A 30 -10.25 12.52 13.46
C ASP A 30 -8.81 12.91 13.15
N THR A 31 -7.89 12.36 13.92
CA THR A 31 -6.44 12.48 13.70
C THR A 31 -5.99 11.83 12.37
N THR A 32 -6.90 11.58 11.42
CA THR A 32 -6.71 10.87 10.14
C THR A 32 -6.10 11.70 9.03
N GLY A 33 -5.77 12.98 9.25
CA GLY A 33 -4.92 13.71 8.33
C GLY A 33 -3.62 12.94 8.03
N ALA A 34 -3.02 12.31 9.05
CA ALA A 34 -1.82 11.51 8.91
C ALA A 34 -2.07 10.10 8.30
N SER A 35 -3.19 9.45 8.65
CA SER A 35 -3.51 8.09 8.20
C SER A 35 -3.91 8.03 6.72
N SER A 36 -4.76 8.95 6.27
CA SER A 36 -5.17 9.04 4.86
C SER A 36 -4.01 9.46 3.95
N ALA A 37 -3.16 10.39 4.40
CA ALA A 37 -1.94 10.79 3.72
C ALA A 37 -0.91 9.64 3.64
N SER A 38 -0.72 8.89 4.73
CA SER A 38 0.13 7.70 4.77
C SER A 38 -0.36 6.59 3.82
N SER A 39 -1.68 6.39 3.76
CA SER A 39 -2.32 5.45 2.82
C SER A 39 -2.14 5.90 1.36
N ALA A 40 -2.33 7.20 1.06
CA ALA A 40 -2.09 7.74 -0.27
C ALA A 40 -0.61 7.63 -0.68
N TYR A 41 0.31 7.93 0.24
CA TYR A 41 1.74 7.74 0.03
C TYR A 41 2.10 6.27 -0.24
N SER A 42 1.55 5.34 0.55
CA SER A 42 1.75 3.91 0.35
C SER A 42 1.23 3.46 -1.02
N ARG A 43 0.06 3.95 -1.45
CA ARG A 43 -0.45 3.69 -2.81
C ARG A 43 0.50 4.22 -3.88
N MET A 44 1.01 5.45 -3.74
CA MET A 44 1.96 6.01 -4.70
C MET A 44 3.26 5.21 -4.76
N VAL A 45 3.79 4.76 -3.62
CA VAL A 45 4.95 3.88 -3.52
C VAL A 45 4.71 2.59 -4.31
N LEU A 46 3.59 1.91 -4.07
CA LEU A 46 3.25 0.67 -4.77
C LEU A 46 3.01 0.89 -6.27
N MET A 47 2.34 1.98 -6.65
CA MET A 47 2.12 2.32 -8.07
C MET A 47 3.45 2.58 -8.80
N LYS A 48 4.37 3.32 -8.18
CA LYS A 48 5.68 3.60 -8.78
C LYS A 48 6.53 2.33 -8.83
N GLY A 49 6.52 1.51 -7.79
CA GLY A 49 7.17 0.22 -7.75
C GLY A 49 6.64 -0.73 -8.84
N ALA A 50 5.32 -0.81 -9.01
CA ALA A 50 4.69 -1.59 -10.07
C ALA A 50 5.13 -1.15 -11.47
N TRP A 51 5.16 0.17 -11.71
CA TRP A 51 5.63 0.73 -12.98
C TRP A 51 7.11 0.40 -13.26
N LEU A 52 7.96 0.49 -12.24
CA LEU A 52 9.37 0.12 -12.35
C LEU A 52 9.53 -1.38 -12.60
N PHE A 53 8.75 -2.22 -11.92
CA PHE A 53 8.76 -3.66 -12.11
C PHE A 53 8.31 -4.07 -13.52
N ASP A 54 7.25 -3.48 -14.06
CA ASP A 54 6.78 -3.75 -15.43
C ASP A 54 7.86 -3.44 -16.48
N ARG A 55 8.65 -2.37 -16.25
CA ARG A 55 9.69 -1.93 -17.19
C ARG A 55 10.97 -2.76 -17.14
N ASN A 56 11.31 -3.31 -15.98
CA ASN A 56 12.63 -3.91 -15.74
C ASN A 56 12.59 -5.41 -15.42
N CYS A 57 11.50 -5.92 -14.84
CA CYS A 57 11.44 -7.26 -14.26
C CYS A 57 10.41 -8.16 -14.96
N ALA A 58 9.32 -7.59 -15.47
CA ALA A 58 8.19 -8.34 -16.01
C ALA A 58 8.51 -9.20 -17.23
N PHE A 59 9.62 -8.96 -17.94
CA PHE A 59 10.05 -9.83 -19.03
C PHE A 59 10.32 -11.27 -18.56
N CYS A 60 10.87 -11.44 -17.35
CA CYS A 60 11.14 -12.77 -16.78
C CYS A 60 10.10 -13.19 -15.74
N HIS A 61 9.54 -12.24 -15.00
CA HIS A 61 8.66 -12.53 -13.87
C HIS A 61 7.18 -12.35 -14.18
N GLU A 62 6.83 -12.04 -15.44
CA GLU A 62 5.49 -11.61 -15.86
C GLU A 62 5.01 -10.32 -15.18
N LYS A 63 4.03 -9.63 -15.77
CA LYS A 63 3.58 -8.32 -15.26
C LYS A 63 2.97 -8.37 -13.86
N ASP A 64 2.33 -9.48 -13.52
CA ASP A 64 1.70 -9.73 -12.23
C ASP A 64 2.61 -10.49 -11.26
N GLY A 65 3.86 -10.78 -11.65
CA GLY A 65 4.82 -11.49 -10.83
C GLY A 65 4.64 -13.00 -10.78
N ARG A 66 3.73 -13.59 -11.57
CA ARG A 66 3.47 -15.05 -11.55
C ARG A 66 4.62 -15.90 -12.08
N GLY A 67 5.65 -15.28 -12.65
CA GLY A 67 6.83 -15.96 -13.18
C GLY A 67 6.63 -16.57 -14.57
N SER A 68 7.70 -16.59 -15.35
CA SER A 68 7.82 -17.36 -16.59
C SER A 68 9.23 -17.93 -16.71
N VAL A 69 10.20 -17.10 -17.11
CA VAL A 69 11.62 -17.47 -17.08
C VAL A 69 12.14 -17.39 -15.64
N GLY A 70 11.85 -16.27 -14.97
CA GLY A 70 12.12 -16.05 -13.56
C GLY A 70 11.07 -16.74 -12.66
N PRO A 71 11.37 -16.93 -11.37
CA PRO A 71 10.46 -17.52 -10.40
C PRO A 71 9.15 -16.77 -10.24
N ASN A 72 8.15 -17.47 -9.72
CA ASN A 72 6.92 -16.88 -9.21
C ASN A 72 7.25 -16.05 -7.95
N LEU A 73 6.86 -14.78 -7.96
CA LEU A 73 7.11 -13.84 -6.86
C LEU A 73 5.86 -13.62 -6.00
N THR A 74 4.77 -14.34 -6.29
CA THR A 74 3.48 -14.17 -5.60
C THR A 74 3.20 -15.25 -4.55
N ASP A 75 4.03 -16.28 -4.48
CA ASP A 75 3.94 -17.37 -3.50
C ASP A 75 4.78 -17.10 -2.25
N TRP A 76 4.89 -18.11 -1.37
CA TRP A 76 5.74 -18.10 -0.17
C TRP A 76 6.96 -19.02 -0.31
N TYR A 77 7.47 -19.18 -1.52
CA TYR A 77 8.69 -19.94 -1.79
C TYR A 77 9.86 -18.99 -2.12
N PHE A 78 11.06 -19.40 -1.68
CA PHE A 78 12.24 -18.55 -1.71
C PHE A 78 13.49 -19.33 -2.09
N ILE A 79 14.22 -18.83 -3.09
CA ILE A 79 15.48 -19.40 -3.57
C ILE A 79 16.69 -18.78 -2.84
N HIS A 80 16.61 -17.49 -2.48
CA HIS A 80 17.74 -16.69 -2.00
C HIS A 80 17.49 -16.06 -0.62
N GLY A 81 16.73 -16.75 0.24
CA GLY A 81 16.33 -16.24 1.57
C GLY A 81 14.97 -15.54 1.58
N SER A 82 14.35 -15.45 2.75
CA SER A 82 12.93 -15.10 2.92
C SER A 82 12.66 -13.75 3.58
N THR A 83 13.69 -12.92 3.77
CA THR A 83 13.54 -11.59 4.37
C THR A 83 13.49 -10.48 3.32
N LYS A 84 12.99 -9.30 3.70
CA LYS A 84 13.05 -8.10 2.85
C LYS A 84 14.49 -7.70 2.52
N ASP A 85 15.42 -7.90 3.44
CA ASP A 85 16.84 -7.60 3.21
C ASP A 85 17.43 -8.55 2.16
N ASN A 86 17.09 -9.84 2.22
CA ASN A 86 17.48 -10.78 1.17
C ASN A 86 16.89 -10.39 -0.19
N LEU A 87 15.60 -10.01 -0.22
CA LEU A 87 14.95 -9.53 -1.44
C LEU A 87 15.66 -8.28 -1.99
N HIS A 88 16.00 -7.33 -1.12
CA HIS A 88 16.73 -6.13 -1.51
C HIS A 88 18.10 -6.47 -2.12
N GLU A 89 18.85 -7.36 -1.47
CA GLU A 89 20.16 -7.78 -1.94
C GLU A 89 20.10 -8.45 -3.32
N VAL A 90 19.12 -9.34 -3.53
CA VAL A 90 18.89 -10.02 -4.82
C VAL A 90 18.47 -9.03 -5.90
N ILE A 91 17.56 -8.11 -5.61
CA ILE A 91 17.16 -7.05 -6.56
C ILE A 91 18.37 -6.16 -6.87
N GLN A 92 19.18 -5.80 -5.88
CA GLN A 92 20.30 -4.90 -6.07
C GLN A 92 21.44 -5.53 -6.90
N ASN A 93 21.81 -6.77 -6.57
CA ASN A 93 22.96 -7.45 -7.15
C ASN A 93 22.62 -8.31 -8.37
N GLY A 94 21.35 -8.65 -8.55
CA GLY A 94 20.92 -9.63 -9.54
C GLY A 94 21.39 -11.04 -9.19
N VAL A 95 21.23 -11.94 -10.16
CA VAL A 95 21.75 -13.31 -10.13
C VAL A 95 22.34 -13.59 -11.52
N PRO A 96 23.51 -13.01 -11.86
CA PRO A 96 24.01 -12.98 -13.24
C PRO A 96 24.24 -14.36 -13.84
N GLU A 97 24.67 -15.33 -13.03
CA GLU A 97 24.86 -16.73 -13.43
C GLU A 97 23.54 -17.44 -13.78
N LYS A 98 22.40 -16.85 -13.41
CA LYS A 98 21.05 -17.28 -13.78
C LYS A 98 20.36 -16.31 -14.76
N GLY A 99 21.09 -15.32 -15.27
CA GLY A 99 20.58 -14.35 -16.24
C GLY A 99 19.80 -13.18 -15.65
N MET A 100 19.67 -13.06 -14.32
CA MET A 100 19.09 -11.86 -13.70
C MET A 100 20.16 -10.75 -13.62
N PRO A 101 19.98 -9.59 -14.28
CA PRO A 101 21.00 -8.54 -14.34
C PRO A 101 21.31 -7.91 -12.98
N THR A 102 22.53 -7.37 -12.84
CA THR A 102 22.89 -6.51 -11.70
C THR A 102 22.26 -5.13 -11.83
N TRP A 103 21.24 -4.84 -11.02
CA TRP A 103 20.44 -3.62 -11.20
C TRP A 103 21.03 -2.37 -10.55
N LYS A 104 21.92 -2.49 -9.55
CA LYS A 104 22.55 -1.33 -8.89
C LYS A 104 23.39 -0.43 -9.81
N SER A 105 23.81 -0.95 -10.98
CA SER A 105 24.51 -0.17 -12.00
C SER A 105 23.57 0.53 -12.99
N ILE A 106 22.26 0.26 -12.94
CA ILE A 106 21.25 0.72 -13.90
C ILE A 106 20.19 1.58 -13.21
N LEU A 107 19.74 1.16 -12.03
CA LEU A 107 18.65 1.78 -11.27
C LEU A 107 19.19 2.53 -10.05
N LYS A 108 18.48 3.59 -9.67
CA LYS A 108 18.80 4.36 -8.46
C LYS A 108 18.47 3.56 -7.21
N PRO A 109 19.16 3.79 -6.07
CA PRO A 109 18.82 3.13 -4.80
C PRO A 109 17.34 3.26 -4.42
N THR A 110 16.74 4.43 -4.64
CA THR A 110 15.32 4.66 -4.38
C THR A 110 14.42 3.79 -5.27
N ASP A 111 14.76 3.62 -6.55
CA ASP A 111 13.98 2.79 -7.47
C ASP A 111 14.03 1.31 -7.06
N LEU A 112 15.20 0.82 -6.61
CA LEU A 112 15.35 -0.53 -6.08
C LEU A 112 14.45 -0.77 -4.87
N ARG A 113 14.38 0.19 -3.92
CA ARG A 113 13.47 0.11 -2.77
C ARG A 113 12.00 0.12 -3.19
N LEU A 114 11.62 0.90 -4.19
CA LEU A 114 10.24 0.92 -4.69
C LEU A 114 9.85 -0.42 -5.34
N ILE A 115 10.75 -1.03 -6.10
CA ILE A 115 10.54 -2.38 -6.66
C ILE A 115 10.41 -3.40 -5.54
N GLU A 116 11.30 -3.39 -4.55
CA GLU A 116 11.25 -4.27 -3.37
C GLU A 116 9.90 -4.18 -2.65
N GLN A 117 9.40 -2.97 -2.38
CA GLN A 117 8.08 -2.79 -1.75
C GLN A 117 6.95 -3.37 -2.60
N TYR A 118 7.01 -3.17 -3.92
CA TYR A 118 6.00 -3.74 -4.83
C TYR A 118 6.06 -5.27 -4.85
N VAL A 119 7.24 -5.87 -5.02
CA VAL A 119 7.42 -7.33 -5.04
C VAL A 119 6.94 -7.94 -3.72
N TRP A 120 7.25 -7.31 -2.58
CA TRP A 120 6.74 -7.78 -1.30
C TRP A 120 5.20 -7.69 -1.22
N SER A 121 4.59 -6.64 -1.77
CA SER A 121 3.14 -6.43 -1.72
C SER A 121 2.32 -7.43 -2.55
N ILE A 122 2.96 -8.14 -3.49
CA ILE A 122 2.29 -9.13 -4.35
C ILE A 122 2.47 -10.57 -3.87
N ARG A 123 3.30 -10.81 -2.85
CA ARG A 123 3.41 -12.11 -2.18
C ARG A 123 2.10 -12.48 -1.47
N GLY A 124 1.82 -13.77 -1.40
CA GLY A 124 0.58 -14.34 -0.86
C GLY A 124 -0.62 -14.27 -1.80
N LYS A 125 -0.49 -13.71 -3.02
CA LYS A 125 -1.56 -13.77 -4.02
C LYS A 125 -1.70 -15.15 -4.67
N ASP A 126 -0.66 -15.97 -4.60
CA ASP A 126 -0.61 -17.35 -5.10
C ASP A 126 -1.18 -17.48 -6.52
N LEU A 127 -0.67 -16.64 -7.43
CA LEU A 127 -1.15 -16.60 -8.80
C LEU A 127 -0.67 -17.84 -9.55
N LYS A 128 -1.58 -18.42 -10.36
CA LYS A 128 -1.25 -19.51 -11.28
C LYS A 128 -0.22 -19.04 -12.32
N GLY A 129 1.01 -19.52 -12.20
CA GLY A 129 2.12 -19.17 -13.07
C GLY A 129 3.19 -20.25 -13.08
N LYS A 130 4.46 -19.86 -13.02
CA LYS A 130 5.56 -20.83 -12.87
C LYS A 130 5.38 -21.61 -11.55
N PRO A 131 5.65 -22.93 -11.52
CA PRO A 131 5.61 -23.71 -10.28
C PRO A 131 6.52 -23.11 -9.20
N PRO A 132 6.19 -23.27 -7.90
CA PRO A 132 7.00 -22.75 -6.83
C PRO A 132 8.42 -23.32 -6.81
N GLU A 133 9.39 -22.48 -6.44
CA GLU A 133 10.82 -22.82 -6.45
C GLU A 133 11.50 -22.41 -5.14
N GLY A 134 12.31 -23.31 -4.58
CA GLY A 134 13.06 -23.06 -3.35
C GLY A 134 12.33 -23.54 -2.10
N GLU A 135 12.63 -22.91 -0.96
CA GLU A 135 12.07 -23.29 0.35
C GLU A 135 10.76 -22.55 0.63
N HIS A 136 9.76 -23.28 1.12
CA HIS A 136 8.52 -22.69 1.61
C HIS A 136 8.75 -22.01 2.98
N LYS A 137 8.45 -20.71 3.07
CA LYS A 137 8.51 -19.90 4.29
C LYS A 137 7.26 -18.99 4.34
N PRO A 138 6.17 -19.39 4.99
CA PRO A 138 4.98 -18.53 5.07
C PRO A 138 5.29 -17.25 5.84
N ASP A 139 4.57 -16.16 5.56
CA ASP A 139 4.62 -14.96 6.40
C ASP A 139 4.33 -15.36 7.85
N GLU A 140 5.20 -15.00 8.77
CA GLU A 140 5.03 -15.25 10.20
C GLU A 140 3.70 -14.68 10.72
N LYS A 141 3.18 -13.60 10.09
CA LYS A 141 1.85 -13.04 10.38
C LYS A 141 0.70 -13.84 9.74
N ALA A 142 0.87 -14.32 8.50
CA ALA A 142 -0.15 -15.16 7.87
C ALA A 142 -0.27 -16.51 8.58
N ALA A 143 0.85 -17.07 9.07
CA ALA A 143 0.88 -18.32 9.83
C ALA A 143 0.09 -18.24 11.15
N THR A 144 0.01 -17.05 11.76
CA THR A 144 -0.78 -16.84 12.99
C THR A 144 -2.27 -16.65 12.77
N GLU A 145 -2.72 -16.26 11.57
CA GLU A 145 -4.15 -16.08 11.25
C GLU A 145 -4.85 -17.37 10.83
N VAL A 146 -4.12 -18.38 10.34
CA VAL A 146 -4.70 -19.70 9.99
C VAL A 146 -4.79 -20.66 11.18
N ALA A 147 -4.24 -20.27 12.34
CA ALA A 147 -4.23 -21.07 13.57
C ALA A 147 -5.23 -20.56 14.63
N GLY A 148 -6.13 -19.63 14.26
CA GLY A 148 -7.17 -19.06 15.12
C GLY A 148 -8.57 -19.50 14.77
#